data_AF-A0A8E1RIZ0-F1
#
_entry.id   AF-A0A8E1RIZ0-F1
#
_cell.length_a   1.000
_cell.length_b   1.000
_cell.length_c   1.000
_cell.angle_alpha   90.00
_cell.angle_beta   90.00
_cell.angle_gamma   90.00
#
_symmetry.space_group_name_H-M   'P 1'
#
loop_
_entity.id
_entity.type
_entity.pdbx_description
1 polymer ?
#
loop_
_entity_poly.entity_id
_entity_poly.type
_entity_poly.pdbx_seq_one_letter_code
_entity_poly.pdbx_strand_id
1 'polypeptide(L)'
;MMGILIGAVIYGLFTDRQSFKQREQYLNITAGLLWGIAALSYIYSAQANGNTSAFIWTQLSVIIATFGGILILHEKKSHREMLYTIAGIVLIVVGSVATSFA
;
A
#
# COMPACT_ATOMS: atom_id res chain seq x y z
N MET A 1 -2.48 -6.54 15.30
CA MET A 1 -1.14 -6.80 14.71
C MET A 1 -0.37 -7.88 15.47
N MET A 2 -0.17 -7.77 16.80
CA MET A 2 0.56 -8.78 17.58
C MET A 2 -0.04 -10.21 17.52
N GLY A 3 -1.37 -10.35 17.51
CA GLY A 3 -2.01 -11.67 17.38
C GLY A 3 -1.75 -12.35 16.04
N ILE A 4 -1.69 -11.58 14.94
CA ILE A 4 -1.38 -12.11 13.60
C ILE A 4 0.08 -12.52 13.54
N LEU A 5 0.98 -11.72 14.13
CA LEU A 5 2.41 -12.05 14.22
C LEU A 5 2.63 -13.34 15.01
N ILE A 6 2.04 -13.46 16.20
CA ILE A 6 2.18 -14.64 17.06
C ILE A 6 1.59 -15.88 16.37
N GLY A 7 0.41 -15.76 15.76
CA GLY A 7 -0.22 -16.86 15.02
C GLY A 7 0.61 -17.32 13.82
N ALA A 8 1.15 -16.37 13.04
CA ALA A 8 2.02 -16.69 11.91
C ALA A 8 3.35 -17.33 12.33
N VAL A 9 3.94 -16.90 13.45
CA VAL A 9 5.17 -17.49 14.01
C VAL A 9 4.91 -18.91 14.52
N ILE A 10 3.83 -19.13 15.26
CA ILE A 10 3.44 -20.48 15.71
C ILE A 10 3.22 -21.38 14.49
N TYR A 11 2.45 -20.93 13.50
CA TYR A 11 2.22 -21.70 12.28
C TYR A 11 3.51 -22.04 11.53
N GLY A 12 4.42 -21.06 11.35
CA GLY A 12 5.72 -21.29 10.70
C GLY A 12 6.64 -22.23 11.49
N LEU A 13 6.53 -22.29 12.82
CA LEU A 13 7.34 -23.18 13.65
C LEU A 13 6.84 -24.63 13.63
N PHE A 14 5.53 -24.84 13.53
CA PHE A 14 4.91 -26.17 13.61
C PHE A 14 4.59 -26.80 12.25
N THR A 15 4.28 -26.01 11.22
CA THR A 15 3.83 -26.53 9.91
C THR A 15 4.88 -26.35 8.82
N ASP A 16 5.64 -25.24 8.79
CA ASP A 16 6.58 -24.99 7.70
C ASP A 16 7.88 -24.28 8.13
N ARG A 17 8.80 -25.05 8.73
CA ARG A 17 10.12 -24.56 9.16
C ARG A 17 11.01 -24.07 8.01
N GLN A 18 10.71 -24.42 6.76
CA GLN A 18 11.45 -23.93 5.59
C GLN A 18 11.12 -22.47 5.27
N SER A 19 9.97 -21.98 5.73
CA SER A 19 9.57 -20.58 5.58
C SER A 19 10.57 -19.60 6.21
N PHE A 20 11.33 -20.02 7.24
CA PHE A 20 12.42 -19.21 7.83
C PHE A 20 13.74 -19.21 7.03
N LYS A 21 13.89 -20.11 6.05
CA LYS A 21 15.08 -20.18 5.17
C LYS A 21 14.85 -19.54 3.81
N GLN A 22 13.60 -19.25 3.46
CA GLN A 22 13.23 -18.62 2.21
C GLN A 22 13.59 -17.14 2.21
N ARG A 23 14.28 -16.70 1.15
CA ARG A 23 14.71 -15.31 0.99
C ARG A 23 13.51 -14.37 0.82
N GLU A 24 12.43 -14.89 0.26
CA GLU A 24 11.15 -14.22 0.04
C GLU A 24 10.51 -13.78 1.36
N GLN A 25 10.63 -14.59 2.41
CA GLN A 25 10.16 -14.26 3.76
C GLN A 25 10.87 -13.01 4.30
N TYR A 26 12.18 -12.92 4.09
CA TYR A 26 12.98 -11.75 4.52
C TYR A 26 12.68 -10.50 3.68
N LEU A 27 12.36 -10.64 2.40
CA LEU A 27 11.87 -9.54 1.57
C LEU A 27 10.49 -9.05 2.02
N ASN A 28 9.62 -9.94 2.48
CA ASN A 28 8.32 -9.54 3.03
C ASN A 28 8.45 -8.76 4.35
N ILE A 29 9.49 -9.03 5.15
CA ILE A 29 9.79 -8.25 6.36
C ILE A 29 10.12 -6.79 6.00
N THR A 30 10.87 -6.54 4.93
CA THR A 30 11.19 -5.15 4.51
C THR A 30 9.94 -4.42 4.03
N ALA A 31 9.03 -5.09 3.32
CA ALA A 31 7.73 -4.53 2.98
C ALA A 31 6.91 -4.20 4.23
N GLY A 32 6.91 -5.08 5.24
CA GLY A 32 6.27 -4.82 6.54
C GLY A 32 6.87 -3.62 7.29
N LEU A 33 8.20 -3.44 7.25
CA LEU A 33 8.87 -2.28 7.82
C LEU A 33 8.48 -0.98 7.12
N LEU A 34 8.45 -0.98 5.79
CA LEU A 34 7.98 0.17 5.00
C LEU A 34 6.53 0.52 5.33
N TRP A 35 5.68 -0.49 5.52
CA TRP A 35 4.29 -0.30 5.94
C TRP A 35 4.19 0.30 7.34
N GLY A 36 5.05 -0.14 8.27
CA GLY A 36 5.15 0.45 9.61
C GLY A 36 5.56 1.92 9.57
N ILE A 37 6.55 2.27 8.74
CA ILE A 37 6.96 3.67 8.53
C ILE A 37 5.79 4.48 7.96
N ALA A 38 5.08 3.96 6.95
CA ALA A 38 3.93 4.63 6.37
C ALA A 38 2.82 4.87 7.42
N ALA A 39 2.57 3.91 8.31
CA ALA A 39 1.61 4.06 9.40
C ALA A 39 2.05 5.15 10.41
N LEU A 40 3.33 5.26 10.73
CA LEU A 40 3.85 6.34 11.57
C LEU A 40 3.73 7.71 10.88
N SER A 41 4.07 7.79 9.59
CA SER A 41 3.87 8.99 8.78
C SER A 41 2.39 9.40 8.73
N TYR A 42 1.47 8.43 8.64
CA TYR A 42 0.03 8.70 8.73
C TYR A 42 -0.35 9.32 10.07
N ILE A 43 0.10 8.76 11.19
CA ILE A 43 -0.21 9.30 12.53
C ILE A 43 0.31 10.74 12.67
N TYR A 44 1.54 11.00 12.22
CA TYR A 44 2.11 12.34 12.24
C TYR A 44 1.34 13.31 11.33
N SER A 45 1.00 12.87 10.11
CA SER A 45 0.19 13.66 9.18
C SER A 45 -1.21 13.92 9.72
N ALA A 46 -1.82 12.95 10.42
CA ALA A 46 -3.13 13.11 11.04
C ALA A 46 -3.09 14.14 12.17
N GLN A 47 -1.99 14.19 12.93
CA GLN A 47 -1.79 15.20 13.96
C GLN A 47 -1.53 16.59 13.38
N ALA A 48 -0.77 16.69 12.28
CA ALA A 48 -0.40 17.98 11.68
C ALA A 48 -1.47 18.57 10.74
N ASN A 49 -2.11 17.73 9.91
CA ASN A 49 -3.03 18.15 8.84
C ASN A 49 -4.50 17.83 9.13
N GLY A 50 -4.79 17.21 10.28
CA GLY A 50 -6.10 16.68 10.62
C GLY A 50 -6.32 15.25 10.07
N ASN A 51 -7.08 14.46 10.82
CA ASN A 51 -7.29 13.04 10.53
C ASN A 51 -7.91 12.79 9.14
N THR A 52 -8.87 13.64 8.73
CA THR A 52 -9.53 13.57 7.42
C THR A 52 -8.53 13.78 6.28
N SER A 53 -7.75 14.85 6.33
CA SER A 53 -6.74 15.17 5.30
C SER A 53 -5.69 14.07 5.17
N ALA A 54 -5.17 13.57 6.29
CA ALA A 54 -4.17 12.51 6.30
C ALA A 54 -4.70 11.19 5.71
N PHE A 55 -5.97 10.88 5.94
CA PHE A 55 -6.62 9.71 5.37
C PHE A 55 -6.69 9.80 3.84
N ILE A 56 -7.10 10.94 3.30
CA ILE A 56 -7.16 11.14 1.85
C ILE A 56 -5.79 11.02 1.21
N TRP A 57 -4.76 11.63 1.80
CA TRP A 57 -3.38 11.49 1.33
C TRP A 57 -2.94 10.03 1.24
N THR A 58 -3.38 9.20 2.18
CA THR A 58 -3.09 7.76 2.17
C THR A 58 -3.85 7.05 1.05
N GLN A 59 -5.11 7.39 0.80
CA GLN A 59 -5.90 6.80 -0.29
C GLN A 59 -5.36 7.17 -1.67
N LEU A 60 -4.82 8.39 -1.83
CA LEU A 60 -4.19 8.82 -3.07
C LEU A 60 -2.89 8.07 -3.41
N SER A 61 -2.32 7.28 -2.48
CA SER A 61 -1.17 6.41 -2.76
C SER A 61 -1.42 5.40 -3.90
N VAL A 62 -2.68 5.09 -4.20
CA VAL A 62 -3.09 4.24 -5.34
C VAL A 62 -2.63 4.81 -6.69
N ILE A 63 -2.49 6.13 -6.81
CA ILE A 63 -1.96 6.79 -8.01
C ILE A 63 -0.50 6.39 -8.22
N ILE A 64 0.28 6.46 -7.15
CA ILE A 64 1.68 6.06 -7.14
C ILE A 64 1.79 4.56 -7.39
N ALA A 65 0.92 3.73 -6.80
CA ALA A 65 0.91 2.29 -7.06
C ALA A 65 0.59 1.96 -8.52
N THR A 66 -0.31 2.71 -9.15
CA THR A 66 -0.72 2.48 -10.56
C THR A 66 0.40 2.87 -11.52
N PHE A 67 0.95 4.08 -11.40
CA PHE A 67 2.05 4.51 -12.25
C PHE A 67 3.35 3.77 -11.94
N GLY A 68 3.66 3.58 -10.65
CA GLY A 68 4.80 2.80 -10.20
C GLY A 68 4.73 1.35 -10.68
N GLY A 69 3.56 0.73 -10.66
CA GLY A 69 3.34 -0.60 -11.22
C GLY A 69 3.65 -0.67 -12.71
N ILE A 70 3.14 0.28 -13.50
CA ILE A 70 3.40 0.36 -14.95
C ILE A 70 4.91 0.53 -15.24
N LEU A 71 5.58 1.40 -14.48
CA LEU A 71 7.02 1.67 -14.64
C LEU A 71 7.89 0.47 -14.19
N ILE A 72 7.61 -0.12 -13.03
CA ILE A 72 8.39 -1.25 -12.48
C ILE A 72 8.21 -2.50 -13.36
N LEU A 73 6.98 -2.78 -13.81
CA LEU A 73 6.69 -3.91 -14.69
C LEU A 73 7.10 -3.66 -16.15
N HIS A 74 7.58 -2.46 -16.47
CA HIS A 74 7.95 -2.03 -17.82
C HIS A 74 6.84 -2.29 -18.87
N GLU A 75 5.58 -2.19 -18.47
CA GLU A 75 4.46 -2.42 -19.37
C GLU A 75 4.35 -1.28 -20.40
N LYS A 76 4.53 -1.60 -21.68
CA LYS A 76 4.20 -0.69 -22.78
C LYS A 76 2.70 -0.75 -23.05
N LYS A 77 1.92 0.00 -22.28
CA LYS A 77 0.47 0.13 -22.51
C LYS A 77 0.17 0.86 -23.81
N SER A 78 -0.83 0.37 -24.54
CA SER A 78 -1.37 1.06 -25.72
C SER A 78 -2.03 2.38 -25.31
N HIS A 79 -2.05 3.38 -26.21
CA HIS A 79 -2.64 4.71 -25.96
C HIS A 79 -4.07 4.65 -25.39
N ARG A 80 -4.87 3.65 -25.80
CA ARG A 80 -6.23 3.45 -25.29
C ARG A 80 -6.25 2.95 -23.84
N GLU A 81 -5.39 2.00 -23.50
CA GLU A 81 -5.30 1.42 -22.15
C GLU A 81 -4.77 2.44 -21.14
N MET A 82 -3.82 3.29 -21.57
CA MET A 82 -3.35 4.41 -20.77
C MET A 82 -4.48 5.43 -20.53
N LEU A 83 -5.30 5.73 -21.54
CA LEU A 83 -6.44 6.64 -21.41
C LEU A 83 -7.46 6.13 -20.38
N TYR A 84 -7.83 4.84 -20.43
CA TYR A 84 -8.72 4.24 -19.43
C TYR A 84 -8.10 4.20 -18.02
N THR A 85 -6.79 3.97 -17.92
CA THR A 85 -6.07 3.99 -16.64
C THR A 85 -6.12 5.39 -16.02
N ILE A 86 -5.85 6.43 -16.82
CA ILE A 86 -5.92 7.83 -16.37
C ILE A 86 -7.35 8.21 -15.99
N ALA A 87 -8.35 7.81 -16.78
CA ALA A 87 -9.76 8.08 -16.47
C ALA A 87 -10.18 7.43 -15.13
N GLY A 88 -9.73 6.20 -14.86
CA GLY A 88 -9.96 5.53 -13.58
C GLY A 88 -9.28 6.25 -12.41
N ILE A 89 -8.03 6.69 -12.59
CA ILE A 89 -7.31 7.49 -11.59
C ILE A 89 -8.05 8.79 -11.28
N VAL A 90 -8.52 9.52 -12.31
CA VAL A 90 -9.28 10.77 -12.13
C VAL A 90 -10.55 10.50 -11.32
N LEU A 91 -11.26 9.40 -11.60
CA LEU A 91 -12.45 9.02 -10.84
C LEU A 91 -12.13 8.72 -9.36
N ILE A 92 -11.03 8.02 -9.08
CA ILE A 92 -10.57 7.74 -7.71
C ILE A 92 -10.19 9.03 -6.98
N VAL A 93 -9.53 9.98 -7.67
CA VAL A 93 -9.18 11.28 -7.09
C VAL A 93 -10.44 12.05 -6.72
N VAL A 94 -11.41 12.14 -7.63
CA VAL A 94 -12.68 12.82 -7.37
C VAL A 94 -13.43 12.17 -6.22
N GLY A 95 -13.50 10.84 -6.18
CA GLY A 95 -14.11 10.10 -5.08
C GLY A 95 -13.42 10.39 -3.74
N SER A 96 -12.08 10.34 -3.71
CA SER A 96 -11.28 10.58 -2.50
C SER A 96 -11.45 12.02 -1.99
N VAL A 97 -11.50 13.01 -2.89
CA VAL A 97 -11.75 14.41 -2.56
C VAL A 97 -13.19 14.62 -2.09
N ALA A 98 -14.18 13.99 -2.72
CA ALA A 98 -15.57 14.07 -2.29
C ALA A 98 -15.75 13.53 -0.86
N THR A 99 -15.08 12.42 -0.52
CA THR A 99 -15.04 11.89 0.85
C THR A 99 -14.35 12.83 1.84
N SER A 100 -13.50 13.76 1.39
CA SER A 100 -12.90 14.78 2.26
C SER A 100 -13.88 15.81 2.80
N PHE A 101 -14.91 16.11 2.01
CA PHE A 101 -15.85 17.19 2.30
C PHE A 101 -17.15 16.68 2.94
N ALA A 102 -17.34 15.36 3.00
CA ALA A 102 -18.45 14.68 3.66
C ALA A 102 -18.10 14.35 5.11
#